data_AF-A0A2D5XRL9-F1
#
_entry.id   AF-A0A2D5XRL9-F1
#
_cell.length_a   1.000
_cell.length_b   1.000
_cell.length_c   1.000
_cell.angle_alpha   90.00
_cell.angle_beta   90.00
_cell.angle_gamma   90.00
#
_symmetry.space_group_name_H-M   'P 1'
#
loop_
_entity.id
_entity.type
_entity.pdbx_description
1 polymer ?
#
loop_
_entity_poly.entity_id
_entity_poly.type
_entity_poly.pdbx_seq_one_letter_code
_entity_poly.pdbx_strand_id
1 'polypeptide(L)'
;MWILPLTLTALAPFGFTSTGSASGALVQEPDQGKEEVDYKRDIYPILAGSCFECHGPRTQEGKLRLDTRDGLFTGDPDALPVVPGDPDMSLLIELCELPADDPDRMPEDGDPLSAEQLALLRAWITQGAPWEEVEVGLPSKPRLVLAPLSEEQEAARAAALFRLKAAGWAALAVADGLHAVDVNLSLGKPAAGDGQLEDLEGLEPSLVWLNLSGTGVTDVGLAKLSRFTQLRRLNLARTQISAKGLAHLADLKELVVLNLYGSTVGDAAIEAIAALPALQRLYLWDSAFSPEGCSRLAVLRPGLMIDRGLEPGDVVAPPTGGAKNELCPVLGTKVDPKVVSVFDGRPVAFCCAKCKTAFDADPAKYADKLTNGDAPKAKPVAINKSCPVSGADVDPAVTSDYTGRLVAFCCGKCKASFDADPAKYADKLPKAKLAAINKSCPVSGADVDPAVTSDHKGKLVAFCCGKCKARFDADPAKYADKLPR
;
A
#
# COMPACT_ATOMS: atom_id res chain seq x y z
N MET A 1 62.66 48.98 29.93
CA MET A 1 63.48 47.75 29.81
C MET A 1 62.59 46.68 29.19
N TRP A 2 62.93 46.24 27.98
CA TRP A 2 62.12 45.39 27.11
C TRP A 2 62.76 43.99 27.00
N ILE A 3 61.92 42.94 27.15
CA ILE A 3 61.89 41.67 26.40
C ILE A 3 63.03 40.61 26.56
N LEU A 4 62.59 39.35 26.86
CA LEU A 4 63.17 37.97 26.65
C LEU A 4 64.35 37.50 27.57
N PRO A 5 64.64 36.17 27.74
CA PRO A 5 63.83 34.93 27.57
C PRO A 5 64.15 33.71 28.52
N LEU A 6 63.43 32.60 28.27
CA LEU A 6 63.91 31.19 28.14
C LEU A 6 63.93 30.18 29.34
N THR A 7 63.18 29.09 29.09
CA THR A 7 63.40 27.65 29.38
C THR A 7 63.46 27.11 30.81
N LEU A 8 62.59 26.12 31.06
CA LEU A 8 62.72 25.18 32.17
C LEU A 8 62.66 23.75 31.63
N THR A 9 63.68 22.96 31.95
CA THR A 9 63.66 21.50 31.85
C THR A 9 64.21 20.89 33.13
N ALA A 10 63.59 19.78 33.52
CA ALA A 10 64.18 18.58 34.12
C ALA A 10 63.79 18.21 35.58
N LEU A 11 63.02 17.11 35.63
CA LEU A 11 63.30 15.83 36.32
C LEU A 11 63.04 15.67 37.84
N ALA A 12 61.96 14.90 38.10
CA ALA A 12 61.78 13.71 38.97
C ALA A 12 62.30 13.68 40.43
N PRO A 13 61.61 12.89 41.29
CA PRO A 13 62.26 11.64 41.70
C PRO A 13 61.35 10.40 41.86
N PHE A 14 62.04 9.25 41.71
CA PHE A 14 61.77 7.87 42.17
C PHE A 14 61.50 7.81 43.69
N GLY A 15 60.94 6.79 44.34
CA GLY A 15 60.48 5.43 44.01
C GLY A 15 60.44 4.55 45.29
N PHE A 16 59.94 3.31 45.14
CA PHE A 16 60.16 2.08 45.96
C PHE A 16 59.35 1.87 47.28
N THR A 17 58.80 0.69 47.65
CA THR A 17 58.60 -0.67 47.05
C THR A 17 57.77 -1.57 47.98
N SER A 18 57.07 -2.58 47.44
CA SER A 18 56.95 -3.96 47.97
C SER A 18 56.28 -4.87 46.91
N THR A 19 57.02 -5.58 46.05
CA THR A 19 57.21 -7.06 46.00
C THR A 19 56.03 -7.90 46.50
N GLY A 20 55.46 -8.89 45.78
CA GLY A 20 55.67 -9.42 44.44
C GLY A 20 54.96 -10.79 44.30
N SER A 21 54.42 -11.13 43.12
CA SER A 21 54.68 -12.38 42.38
C SER A 21 53.79 -12.46 41.13
N ALA A 22 54.29 -13.18 40.13
CA ALA A 22 54.08 -12.94 38.71
C ALA A 22 52.92 -13.69 38.03
N SER A 23 52.61 -13.15 36.83
CA SER A 23 52.23 -13.86 35.61
C SER A 23 50.81 -14.40 35.45
N GLY A 24 50.00 -13.55 34.83
CA GLY A 24 48.89 -13.92 33.95
C GLY A 24 48.46 -12.65 33.23
N ALA A 25 49.08 -12.34 32.10
CA ALA A 25 48.65 -11.24 31.25
C ALA A 25 47.25 -11.60 30.72
N LEU A 26 46.21 -11.10 31.40
CA LEU A 26 44.89 -10.99 30.83
C LEU A 26 44.98 -9.90 29.76
N VAL A 27 45.11 -10.35 28.52
CA VAL A 27 44.74 -9.60 27.33
C VAL A 27 43.38 -8.99 27.63
N GLN A 28 43.33 -7.67 27.82
CA GLN A 28 42.07 -6.96 27.80
C GLN A 28 41.51 -7.15 26.39
N GLU A 29 40.44 -7.94 26.31
CA GLU A 29 39.60 -7.99 25.11
C GLU A 29 39.13 -6.56 24.80
N PRO A 30 39.09 -6.16 23.52
CA PRO A 30 38.61 -4.85 23.15
C PRO A 30 37.14 -4.73 23.56
N ASP A 31 36.83 -3.69 24.32
CA ASP A 31 35.47 -3.24 24.60
C ASP A 31 34.76 -2.98 23.27
N GLN A 32 33.95 -3.95 22.86
CA GLN A 32 33.07 -3.85 21.71
C GLN A 32 31.97 -2.84 22.10
N GLY A 33 32.16 -1.59 21.69
CA GLY A 33 31.23 -0.51 21.95
C GLY A 33 29.80 -0.92 21.59
N LYS A 34 28.91 -0.94 22.59
CA LYS A 34 27.47 -1.00 22.35
C LYS A 34 27.10 0.26 21.60
N GLU A 35 26.77 0.15 20.31
CA GLU A 35 26.16 1.24 19.56
C GLU A 35 24.87 1.67 20.26
N GLU A 36 24.74 2.98 20.50
CA GLU A 36 23.53 3.62 21.02
C GLU A 36 22.37 3.37 20.04
N VAL A 37 21.18 3.04 20.56
CA VAL A 37 20.03 2.71 19.72
C VAL A 37 19.38 4.01 19.25
N ASP A 38 19.31 4.21 17.94
CA ASP A 38 18.80 5.43 17.33
C ASP A 38 17.31 5.30 17.02
N TYR A 39 16.51 6.25 17.51
CA TYR A 39 15.06 6.19 17.35
C TYR A 39 14.63 6.19 15.88
N LYS A 40 15.25 6.99 15.00
CA LYS A 40 14.83 7.14 13.60
C LYS A 40 15.25 5.95 12.75
N ARG A 41 16.46 5.45 12.98
CA ARG A 41 17.09 4.36 12.23
C ARG A 41 16.54 3.00 12.67
N ASP A 42 16.42 2.78 13.97
CA ASP A 42 16.21 1.44 14.52
C ASP A 42 14.79 1.20 15.04
N ILE A 43 14.16 2.22 15.64
CA ILE A 43 12.87 2.06 16.34
C ILE A 43 11.69 2.46 15.47
N TYR A 44 11.79 3.60 14.78
CA TYR A 44 10.73 4.13 13.94
C TYR A 44 10.27 3.13 12.85
N PRO A 45 11.16 2.41 12.14
CA PRO A 45 10.71 1.42 11.15
C PRO A 45 9.89 0.28 11.76
N ILE A 46 10.18 -0.11 13.01
CA ILE A 46 9.43 -1.15 13.73
C ILE A 46 8.03 -0.61 14.05
N LEU A 47 7.93 0.56 14.68
CA LEU A 47 6.64 1.16 15.03
C LEU A 47 5.81 1.49 13.77
N ALA A 48 6.44 1.97 12.71
CA ALA A 48 5.77 2.31 11.47
C ALA A 48 5.28 1.09 10.69
N GLY A 49 6.09 0.03 10.64
CA GLY A 49 5.76 -1.21 9.93
C GLY A 49 4.76 -2.09 10.67
N SER A 50 4.73 -2.03 12.00
CA SER A 50 3.98 -2.99 12.83
C SER A 50 2.90 -2.35 13.70
N CYS A 51 2.88 -1.03 13.90
CA CYS A 51 1.97 -0.40 14.87
C CYS A 51 1.11 0.75 14.30
N PHE A 52 1.59 1.50 13.30
CA PHE A 52 0.92 2.73 12.85
C PHE A 52 -0.34 2.51 12.01
N GLU A 53 -0.57 1.30 11.50
CA GLU A 53 -1.81 0.98 10.79
C GLU A 53 -3.04 1.13 11.71
N CYS A 54 -2.92 0.67 12.96
CA CYS A 54 -3.98 0.72 13.97
C CYS A 54 -3.81 1.84 15.02
N HIS A 55 -2.56 2.22 15.34
CA HIS A 55 -2.22 3.24 16.35
C HIS A 55 -1.49 4.45 15.76
N GLY A 56 -1.82 4.83 14.51
CA GLY A 56 -1.22 5.95 13.80
C GLY A 56 -2.19 7.11 13.53
N PRO A 57 -1.92 7.96 12.53
CA PRO A 57 -2.73 9.16 12.31
C PRO A 57 -4.11 8.88 11.70
N ARG A 58 -4.28 7.74 11.00
CA ARG A 58 -5.53 7.37 10.31
C ARG A 58 -6.48 6.59 11.21
N THR A 59 -5.93 5.68 12.00
CA THR A 59 -6.65 4.77 12.89
C THR A 59 -6.05 4.91 14.28
N GLN A 60 -6.90 5.02 15.30
CA GLN A 60 -6.49 5.29 16.69
C GLN A 60 -7.18 4.30 17.61
N GLU A 61 -6.89 3.02 17.42
CA GLU A 61 -7.43 1.97 18.27
C GLU A 61 -6.98 2.17 19.72
N GLY A 62 -7.88 1.91 20.66
CA GLY A 62 -7.66 2.27 22.06
C GLY A 62 -7.49 3.77 22.33
N LYS A 63 -7.70 4.65 21.34
CA LYS A 63 -7.32 6.08 21.36
C LYS A 63 -5.81 6.31 21.51
N LEU A 64 -5.01 5.32 21.14
CA LEU A 64 -3.55 5.34 21.24
C LEU A 64 -2.91 5.86 19.95
N ARG A 65 -1.78 6.59 20.09
CA ARG A 65 -1.02 7.22 19.00
C ARG A 65 0.48 6.97 19.14
N LEU A 66 0.95 5.83 18.65
CA LEU A 66 2.35 5.43 18.75
C LEU A 66 3.27 6.19 17.78
N ASP A 67 2.71 6.93 16.82
CA ASP A 67 3.45 7.78 15.88
C ASP A 67 3.80 9.16 16.43
N THR A 68 3.40 9.47 17.66
CA THR A 68 3.63 10.78 18.30
C THR A 68 4.35 10.65 19.62
N ARG A 69 5.17 11.65 19.97
CA ARG A 69 5.84 11.72 21.27
C ARG A 69 4.83 11.63 22.42
N ASP A 70 3.78 12.44 22.36
CA ASP A 70 2.77 12.48 23.41
C ASP A 70 2.08 11.12 23.54
N GLY A 71 1.70 10.47 22.44
CA GLY A 71 1.02 9.18 22.52
C GLY A 71 1.90 8.00 22.93
N LEU A 72 3.24 8.14 22.95
CA LEU A 72 4.15 7.13 23.50
C LEU A 72 4.44 7.33 24.99
N PHE A 73 4.55 8.59 25.43
CA PHE A 73 5.05 8.93 26.77
C PHE A 73 4.01 9.55 27.70
N THR A 74 2.79 9.76 27.23
CA THR A 74 1.69 10.32 28.01
C THR A 74 0.45 9.44 27.89
N GLY A 75 -0.32 9.35 28.97
CA GLY A 75 -1.45 8.43 29.05
C GLY A 75 -1.84 8.16 30.49
N ASP A 76 -2.55 7.05 30.69
CA ASP A 76 -2.82 6.54 32.03
C ASP A 76 -1.48 6.15 32.71
N PRO A 77 -1.16 6.69 33.90
CA PRO A 77 0.08 6.36 34.61
C PRO A 77 0.28 4.86 34.88
N ASP A 78 -0.82 4.09 34.97
CA ASP A 78 -0.78 2.65 35.22
C ASP A 78 -0.74 1.82 33.92
N ALA A 79 -0.80 2.45 32.75
CA ALA A 79 -0.83 1.80 31.44
C ALA A 79 -0.11 2.62 30.35
N LEU A 80 1.07 3.18 30.70
CA LEU A 80 1.86 3.96 29.76
C LEU A 80 2.43 3.06 28.64
N PRO A 81 2.30 3.45 27.36
CA PRO A 81 2.86 2.68 26.25
C PRO A 81 4.37 2.48 26.40
N VAL A 82 5.10 3.55 26.73
CA VAL A 82 6.53 3.50 27.04
C VAL A 82 6.80 4.22 28.35
N VAL A 83 7.47 3.52 29.26
CA VAL A 83 8.05 4.06 30.49
C VAL A 83 9.56 4.20 30.28
N PRO A 84 10.08 5.43 30.06
CA PRO A 84 11.50 5.65 29.82
C PRO A 84 12.39 5.05 30.91
N GLY A 85 13.34 4.21 30.51
CA GLY A 85 14.27 3.51 31.41
C GLY A 85 13.77 2.16 31.92
N ASP A 86 12.49 1.82 31.73
CA ASP A 86 11.89 0.61 32.29
C ASP A 86 11.04 -0.13 31.23
N PRO A 87 11.65 -1.06 30.46
CA PRO A 87 10.93 -1.82 29.44
C PRO A 87 9.90 -2.77 30.05
N ASP A 88 10.10 -3.27 31.26
CA ASP A 88 9.17 -4.24 31.87
C ASP A 88 7.91 -3.56 32.41
N MET A 89 7.98 -2.25 32.68
CA MET A 89 6.83 -1.42 33.02
C MET A 89 6.18 -0.75 31.79
N SER A 90 6.69 -1.00 30.59
CA SER A 90 6.17 -0.41 29.34
C SER A 90 5.12 -1.32 28.72
N LEU A 91 3.86 -0.86 28.63
CA LEU A 91 2.76 -1.64 28.07
C LEU A 91 3.03 -2.11 26.63
N LEU A 92 3.79 -1.33 25.86
CA LEU A 92 4.21 -1.71 24.51
C LEU A 92 5.02 -3.01 24.50
N ILE A 93 5.95 -3.20 25.45
CA ILE A 93 6.75 -4.43 25.54
C ILE A 93 5.90 -5.57 26.05
N GLU A 94 5.09 -5.34 27.08
CA GLU A 94 4.19 -6.34 27.65
C GLU A 94 3.32 -6.97 26.57
N LEU A 95 2.61 -6.16 25.79
CA LEU A 95 1.71 -6.64 24.74
C LEU A 95 2.45 -7.28 23.57
N CYS A 96 3.66 -6.82 23.24
CA CYS A 96 4.48 -7.43 22.19
C CYS A 96 5.12 -8.76 22.56
N GLU A 97 5.21 -9.08 23.85
CA GLU A 97 5.77 -10.34 24.37
C GLU A 97 4.73 -11.41 24.66
N LEU A 98 3.45 -11.06 24.59
CA LEU A 98 2.38 -12.03 24.77
C LEU A 98 2.47 -13.17 23.75
N PRO A 99 2.03 -14.39 24.11
CA PRO A 99 1.96 -15.52 23.21
C PRO A 99 1.23 -15.18 21.90
N ALA A 100 1.62 -15.83 20.80
CA ALA A 100 1.05 -15.55 19.48
C ALA A 100 -0.47 -15.77 19.39
N ASP A 101 -1.05 -16.57 20.30
CA ASP A 101 -2.47 -16.88 20.42
C ASP A 101 -3.19 -16.05 21.49
N ASP A 102 -2.49 -15.13 22.16
CA ASP A 102 -3.09 -14.25 23.15
C ASP A 102 -3.90 -13.13 22.47
N PRO A 103 -5.17 -12.90 22.87
CA PRO A 103 -6.04 -11.92 22.24
C PRO A 103 -5.58 -10.46 22.43
N ASP A 104 -4.76 -10.18 23.44
CA ASP A 104 -4.27 -8.83 23.71
C ASP A 104 -2.87 -8.59 23.11
N ARG A 105 -2.28 -9.60 22.45
CA ARG A 105 -0.97 -9.52 21.81
C ARG A 105 -0.95 -8.45 20.72
N MET A 106 0.05 -7.59 20.78
CA MET A 106 0.31 -6.58 19.74
C MET A 106 1.57 -6.93 18.91
N PRO A 107 1.55 -6.76 17.57
CA PRO A 107 0.42 -6.33 16.74
C PRO A 107 -0.74 -7.34 16.74
N GLU A 108 -2.00 -6.88 16.83
CA GLU A 108 -3.18 -7.78 16.83
C GLU A 108 -3.31 -8.51 15.49
N ASP A 109 -3.25 -7.75 14.40
CA ASP A 109 -3.22 -8.25 13.03
C ASP A 109 -1.78 -8.27 12.50
N GLY A 110 -1.22 -9.46 12.29
CA GLY A 110 0.11 -9.62 11.70
C GLY A 110 1.03 -10.61 12.42
N ASP A 111 2.23 -10.76 11.88
CA ASP A 111 3.30 -11.57 12.48
C ASP A 111 3.81 -10.90 13.78
N PRO A 112 4.15 -11.68 14.83
CA PRO A 112 4.83 -11.13 16.01
C PRO A 112 6.13 -10.42 15.62
N LEU A 113 6.54 -9.45 16.44
CA LEU A 113 7.86 -8.85 16.29
C LEU A 113 8.96 -9.92 16.40
N SER A 114 9.99 -9.78 15.57
CA SER A 114 11.14 -10.68 15.68
C SER A 114 11.87 -10.46 17.00
N ALA A 115 12.63 -11.47 17.44
CA ALA A 115 13.42 -11.37 18.66
C ALA A 115 14.40 -10.19 18.61
N GLU A 116 14.95 -9.87 17.43
CA GLU A 116 15.83 -8.72 17.22
C GLU A 116 15.08 -7.39 17.32
N GLN A 117 13.87 -7.28 16.76
CA GLN A 117 13.05 -6.07 16.83
C GLN A 117 12.63 -5.77 18.28
N LEU A 118 12.22 -6.81 19.01
CA LEU A 118 11.86 -6.70 20.41
C LEU A 118 13.08 -6.34 21.28
N ALA A 119 14.25 -6.92 21.00
CA ALA A 119 15.49 -6.57 21.67
C ALA A 119 15.89 -5.09 21.43
N LEU A 120 15.67 -4.56 20.22
CA LEU A 120 15.90 -3.14 19.92
C LEU A 120 14.95 -2.23 20.69
N LEU A 121 13.65 -2.54 20.72
CA LEU A 121 12.66 -1.79 21.51
C LEU A 121 13.03 -1.78 23.00
N ARG A 122 13.35 -2.94 23.57
CA ARG A 122 13.80 -3.05 24.97
C ARG A 122 15.07 -2.24 25.23
N ALA A 123 16.06 -2.32 24.34
CA ALA A 123 17.32 -1.60 24.48
C ALA A 123 17.13 -0.08 24.40
N TRP A 124 16.29 0.40 23.48
CA TRP A 124 15.92 1.81 23.37
C TRP A 124 15.21 2.33 24.63
N ILE A 125 14.22 1.59 25.14
CA ILE A 125 13.51 1.98 26.36
C ILE A 125 14.47 2.01 27.55
N THR A 126 15.34 1.01 27.68
CA THR A 126 16.38 0.97 28.73
C THR A 126 17.31 2.18 28.68
N GLN A 127 17.60 2.71 27.49
CA GLN A 127 18.41 3.92 27.29
C GLN A 127 17.67 5.23 27.63
N GLY A 128 16.46 5.14 28.20
CA GLY A 128 15.62 6.29 28.53
C GLY A 128 14.72 6.70 27.37
N ALA A 129 14.50 5.81 26.40
CA ALA A 129 13.71 6.05 25.19
C ALA A 129 14.04 7.41 24.55
N PRO A 130 15.33 7.69 24.23
CA PRO A 130 15.74 8.96 23.65
C PRO A 130 14.93 9.17 22.38
N TRP A 131 14.17 10.25 22.38
CA TRP A 131 13.28 10.59 21.29
C TRP A 131 13.92 11.72 20.52
N GLU A 132 14.34 11.40 19.30
CA GLU A 132 14.53 12.43 18.31
C GLU A 132 13.20 12.65 17.60
N GLU A 133 12.80 13.90 17.43
CA GLU A 133 11.68 14.21 16.53
C GLU A 133 12.01 13.66 15.15
N VAL A 134 11.37 12.55 14.78
CA VAL A 134 11.02 12.33 13.37
C VAL A 134 9.99 13.41 13.10
N GLU A 135 10.23 14.27 12.12
CA GLU A 135 9.24 15.24 11.66
C GLU A 135 8.05 14.51 10.99
N VAL A 136 7.29 13.73 11.77
CA VAL A 136 5.89 13.41 11.52
C VAL A 136 5.05 14.31 12.41
N GLY A 137 5.36 15.61 12.39
CA GLY A 137 4.32 16.57 12.65
C GLY A 137 3.20 16.29 11.65
N LEU A 138 1.93 16.26 12.09
CA LEU A 138 0.88 16.82 11.24
C LEU A 138 1.50 18.09 10.67
N PRO A 139 1.62 18.26 9.34
CA PRO A 139 2.31 19.42 8.82
C PRO A 139 1.62 20.63 9.44
N SER A 140 2.26 21.27 10.41
CA SER A 140 1.97 22.64 10.73
C SER A 140 2.31 23.30 9.42
N LYS A 141 1.27 23.55 8.59
CA LYS A 141 1.42 23.95 7.18
C LYS A 141 2.63 24.86 7.13
N PRO A 142 3.76 24.44 6.51
CA PRO A 142 5.00 25.20 6.61
C PRO A 142 4.63 26.63 6.28
N ARG A 143 4.75 27.51 7.28
CA ARG A 143 4.22 28.86 7.15
C ARG A 143 4.95 29.44 5.96
N LEU A 144 4.22 29.86 4.94
CA LEU A 144 4.82 30.42 3.74
C LEU A 144 5.52 31.73 4.15
N VAL A 145 6.83 31.63 4.39
CA VAL A 145 7.70 32.77 4.65
C VAL A 145 8.41 33.08 3.35
N LEU A 146 8.12 34.24 2.80
CA LEU A 146 8.83 34.78 1.65
C LEU A 146 9.60 36.02 2.10
N ALA A 147 10.84 36.15 1.65
CA ALA A 147 11.62 37.36 1.89
C ALA A 147 10.94 38.53 1.16
N PRO A 148 10.96 39.75 1.73
CA PRO A 148 10.48 40.93 1.02
C PRO A 148 11.15 41.06 -0.35
N LEU A 149 10.37 41.52 -1.34
CA LEU A 149 10.89 41.76 -2.68
C LEU A 149 11.68 43.08 -2.72
N SER A 150 12.72 43.12 -3.56
CA SER A 150 13.32 44.38 -4.00
C SER A 150 12.38 45.12 -4.97
N GLU A 151 12.58 46.42 -5.17
CA GLU A 151 11.80 47.20 -6.15
C GLU A 151 11.87 46.60 -7.57
N GLU A 152 13.03 46.06 -7.95
CA GLU A 152 13.25 45.38 -9.23
C GLU A 152 12.43 44.09 -9.33
N GLN A 153 12.39 43.30 -8.26
CA GLN A 153 11.59 42.08 -8.18
C GLN A 153 10.09 42.38 -8.19
N GLU A 154 9.66 43.46 -7.53
CA GLU A 154 8.28 43.91 -7.58
C GLU A 154 7.86 44.33 -9.00
N ALA A 155 8.71 45.08 -9.70
CA ALA A 155 8.48 45.48 -11.09
C ALA A 155 8.44 44.27 -12.04
N ALA A 156 9.39 43.33 -11.91
CA ALA A 156 9.43 42.11 -12.70
C ALA A 156 8.18 41.25 -12.46
N ARG A 157 7.78 41.08 -11.20
CA ARG A 157 6.55 40.38 -10.83
C ARG A 157 5.31 41.04 -11.42
N ALA A 158 5.20 42.37 -11.34
CA ALA A 158 4.07 43.10 -11.91
C ALA A 158 3.98 42.92 -13.44
N ALA A 159 5.12 42.96 -14.13
CA ALA A 159 5.20 42.71 -15.57
C ALA A 159 4.78 41.28 -15.93
N ALA A 160 5.22 40.28 -15.15
CA ALA A 160 4.85 38.88 -15.34
C ALA A 160 3.33 38.66 -15.16
N LEU A 161 2.75 39.21 -14.08
CA LEU A 161 1.30 39.12 -13.84
C LEU A 161 0.49 39.80 -14.95
N PHE A 162 0.98 40.92 -15.49
CA PHE A 162 0.36 41.57 -16.64
C PHE A 162 0.41 40.69 -17.89
N ARG A 163 1.56 40.07 -18.20
CA ARG A 163 1.70 39.14 -19.32
C ARG A 163 0.76 37.95 -19.20
N LEU A 164 0.75 37.29 -18.04
CA LEU A 164 -0.12 36.14 -17.77
C LEU A 164 -1.60 36.51 -17.98
N LYS A 165 -2.03 37.65 -17.42
CA LYS A 165 -3.39 38.15 -17.59
C LYS A 165 -3.71 38.46 -19.06
N ALA A 166 -2.80 39.11 -19.78
CA ALA A 166 -2.98 39.46 -21.19
C ALA A 166 -3.07 38.21 -22.09
N ALA A 167 -2.34 37.15 -21.75
CA ALA A 167 -2.40 35.85 -22.41
C ALA A 167 -3.61 35.00 -21.98
N GLY A 168 -4.43 35.47 -21.02
CA GLY A 168 -5.62 34.77 -20.54
C GLY A 168 -5.35 33.69 -19.49
N TRP A 169 -4.14 33.65 -18.93
CA TRP A 169 -3.78 32.74 -17.84
C TRP A 169 -4.26 33.25 -16.49
N ALA A 170 -4.67 32.32 -15.63
CA ALA A 170 -5.04 32.66 -14.27
C ALA A 170 -3.77 32.77 -13.41
N ALA A 171 -3.55 33.94 -12.81
CA ALA A 171 -2.49 34.20 -11.85
C ALA A 171 -3.08 34.99 -10.67
N LEU A 172 -3.10 34.38 -9.49
CA LEU A 172 -3.79 34.89 -8.30
C LEU A 172 -2.81 35.02 -7.13
N ALA A 173 -3.04 36.02 -6.27
CA ALA A 173 -2.34 36.09 -4.99
C ALA A 173 -2.79 34.95 -4.08
N VAL A 174 -1.85 34.30 -3.39
CA VAL A 174 -2.16 33.17 -2.49
C VAL A 174 -2.79 33.65 -1.18
N ALA A 175 -2.38 34.82 -0.69
CA ALA A 175 -2.95 35.44 0.50
C ALA A 175 -2.67 36.95 0.50
N ASP A 176 -3.49 37.71 1.21
CA ASP A 176 -3.29 39.15 1.39
C ASP A 176 -1.98 39.46 2.12
N GLY A 177 -1.29 40.50 1.67
CA GLY A 177 0.00 40.91 2.24
C GLY A 177 1.19 40.02 1.89
N LEU A 178 0.99 38.97 1.09
CA LEU A 178 2.08 38.17 0.52
C LEU A 178 2.21 38.42 -0.98
N HIS A 179 3.44 38.46 -1.47
CA HIS A 179 3.71 38.51 -2.91
C HIS A 179 3.63 37.13 -3.58
N ALA A 180 3.24 36.09 -2.83
CA ALA A 180 3.04 34.73 -3.31
C ALA A 180 1.95 34.64 -4.39
N VAL A 181 2.23 33.88 -5.46
CA VAL A 181 1.38 33.71 -6.64
C VAL A 181 1.08 32.24 -6.89
N ASP A 182 -0.19 31.97 -7.18
CA ASP A 182 -0.71 30.73 -7.77
C ASP A 182 -0.99 30.96 -9.25
N VAL A 183 -0.35 30.18 -10.12
CA VAL A 183 -0.55 30.24 -11.57
C VAL A 183 -1.18 28.96 -12.08
N ASN A 184 -2.25 29.10 -12.86
CA ASN A 184 -2.91 27.99 -13.51
C ASN A 184 -2.89 28.14 -15.04
N LEU A 185 -2.09 27.28 -15.68
CA LEU A 185 -1.97 27.18 -17.14
C LEU A 185 -2.80 26.03 -17.73
N SER A 186 -3.54 25.27 -16.91
CA SER A 186 -4.35 24.14 -17.38
C SER A 186 -5.64 24.55 -18.10
N LEU A 187 -6.05 25.82 -17.97
CA LEU A 187 -7.33 26.31 -18.48
C LEU A 187 -7.26 27.00 -19.84
N GLY A 188 -6.05 27.18 -20.37
CA GLY A 188 -5.85 27.89 -21.64
C GLY A 188 -6.35 27.11 -22.85
N LYS A 189 -6.74 27.87 -23.87
CA LYS A 189 -7.11 27.37 -25.18
C LYS A 189 -6.38 28.19 -26.25
N PRO A 190 -5.45 27.61 -27.02
CA PRO A 190 -4.98 26.22 -26.97
C PRO A 190 -4.28 25.86 -25.64
N ALA A 191 -4.11 24.56 -25.37
CA ALA A 191 -3.40 24.08 -24.19
C ALA A 191 -1.96 24.62 -24.17
N ALA A 192 -1.46 24.99 -22.99
CA ALA A 192 -0.10 25.46 -22.83
C ALA A 192 0.93 24.39 -23.27
N GLY A 193 2.02 24.82 -23.89
CA GLY A 193 3.21 24.00 -24.14
C GLY A 193 4.45 24.64 -23.53
N ASP A 194 5.63 24.13 -23.86
CA ASP A 194 6.91 24.56 -23.27
C ASP A 194 7.21 26.06 -23.45
N GLY A 195 6.70 26.67 -24.52
CA GLY A 195 6.85 28.11 -24.79
C GLY A 195 6.12 28.98 -23.76
N GLN A 196 4.92 28.58 -23.34
CA GLN A 196 4.11 29.35 -22.39
C GLN A 196 4.72 29.42 -20.98
N LEU A 197 5.71 28.58 -20.66
CA LEU A 197 6.44 28.70 -19.40
C LEU A 197 7.38 29.92 -19.35
N GLU A 198 7.65 30.57 -20.49
CA GLU A 198 8.35 31.86 -20.53
C GLU A 198 7.50 33.00 -19.95
N ASP A 199 6.17 32.87 -19.97
CA ASP A 199 5.26 33.87 -19.39
C ASP A 199 5.42 33.97 -17.86
N LEU A 200 6.05 32.97 -17.21
CA LEU A 200 6.33 32.91 -15.78
C LEU A 200 7.59 33.69 -15.36
N GLU A 201 8.43 34.13 -16.31
CA GLU A 201 9.65 34.88 -16.01
C GLU A 201 9.33 36.13 -15.18
N GLY A 202 10.13 36.41 -14.13
CA GLY A 202 9.87 37.50 -13.19
C GLY A 202 9.04 37.08 -11.96
N LEU A 203 8.58 35.84 -11.89
CA LEU A 203 7.91 35.27 -10.71
C LEU A 203 8.84 34.43 -9.82
N GLU A 204 10.16 34.44 -10.01
CA GLU A 204 11.12 33.51 -9.36
C GLU A 204 10.95 33.36 -7.84
N PRO A 205 10.95 34.44 -7.02
CA PRO A 205 10.72 34.31 -5.58
C PRO A 205 9.23 34.29 -5.19
N SER A 206 8.32 34.43 -6.17
CA SER A 206 6.89 34.67 -5.95
C SER A 206 5.99 33.51 -6.40
N LEU A 207 6.42 32.67 -7.34
CA LEU A 207 5.64 31.53 -7.81
C LEU A 207 5.69 30.41 -6.77
N VAL A 208 4.55 30.16 -6.13
CA VAL A 208 4.46 29.17 -5.04
C VAL A 208 3.62 27.98 -5.48
N TRP A 209 2.55 28.18 -6.24
CA TRP A 209 1.72 27.10 -6.79
C TRP A 209 1.64 27.21 -8.30
N LEU A 210 1.81 26.07 -8.98
CA LEU A 210 1.75 25.98 -10.43
C LEU A 210 0.92 24.77 -10.86
N ASN A 211 -0.12 25.02 -11.66
CA ASN A 211 -0.93 23.98 -12.27
C ASN A 211 -0.68 23.91 -13.79
N LEU A 212 -0.08 22.79 -14.22
CA LEU A 212 0.18 22.43 -15.62
C LEU A 212 -0.62 21.20 -16.04
N SER A 213 -1.64 20.79 -15.30
CA SER A 213 -2.33 19.52 -15.58
C SER A 213 -2.96 19.53 -16.99
N GLY A 214 -2.82 18.43 -17.73
CA GLY A 214 -3.39 18.30 -19.09
C GLY A 214 -2.79 19.25 -20.14
N THR A 215 -1.65 19.86 -19.85
CA THR A 215 -0.92 20.70 -20.82
C THR A 215 0.01 19.86 -21.70
N GLY A 216 0.47 20.44 -22.81
CA GLY A 216 1.47 19.85 -23.69
C GLY A 216 2.91 20.06 -23.23
N VAL A 217 3.13 20.33 -21.95
CA VAL A 217 4.47 20.52 -21.37
C VAL A 217 5.24 19.19 -21.39
N THR A 218 6.52 19.29 -21.77
CA THR A 218 7.48 18.19 -21.85
C THR A 218 8.64 18.40 -20.88
N ASP A 219 9.62 17.49 -20.88
CA ASP A 219 10.87 17.62 -20.11
C ASP A 219 11.62 18.92 -20.42
N VAL A 220 11.54 19.43 -21.66
CA VAL A 220 12.18 20.69 -22.06
C VAL A 220 11.55 21.89 -21.36
N GLY A 221 10.22 21.93 -21.29
CA GLY A 221 9.52 22.94 -20.52
C GLY A 221 9.79 22.80 -19.02
N LEU A 222 9.77 21.57 -18.52
CA LEU A 222 9.99 21.27 -17.10
C LEU A 222 11.36 21.78 -16.60
N ALA A 223 12.40 21.71 -17.44
CA ALA A 223 13.72 22.26 -17.14
C ALA A 223 13.72 23.77 -16.80
N LYS A 224 12.75 24.53 -17.34
CA LYS A 224 12.61 25.97 -17.04
C LYS A 224 12.13 26.22 -15.62
N LEU A 225 11.55 25.22 -14.94
CA LEU A 225 10.98 25.39 -13.61
C LEU A 225 12.02 25.46 -12.49
N SER A 226 13.25 24.99 -12.72
CA SER A 226 14.34 24.94 -11.73
C SER A 226 14.65 26.29 -11.06
N ARG A 227 14.36 27.40 -11.74
CA ARG A 227 14.55 28.77 -11.21
C ARG A 227 13.53 29.19 -10.14
N PHE A 228 12.37 28.53 -10.05
CA PHE A 228 11.30 28.89 -9.12
C PHE A 228 11.47 28.14 -7.80
N THR A 229 12.56 28.42 -7.08
CA THR A 229 12.97 27.68 -5.88
C THR A 229 11.96 27.76 -4.72
N GLN A 230 11.05 28.74 -4.76
CA GLN A 230 9.96 28.90 -3.80
C GLN A 230 8.70 28.08 -4.14
N LEU A 231 8.72 27.27 -5.20
CA LEU A 231 7.58 26.46 -5.62
C LEU A 231 7.28 25.37 -4.59
N ARG A 232 6.05 25.36 -4.07
CA ARG A 232 5.57 24.43 -3.03
C ARG A 232 4.57 23.41 -3.54
N ARG A 233 3.83 23.73 -4.59
CA ARG A 233 2.85 22.81 -5.19
C ARG A 233 2.98 22.82 -6.69
N LEU A 234 3.17 21.65 -7.25
CA LEU A 234 3.29 21.46 -8.69
C LEU A 234 2.35 20.35 -9.14
N ASN A 235 1.46 20.68 -10.07
CA ASN A 235 0.57 19.72 -10.70
C ASN A 235 0.99 19.45 -12.15
N LEU A 236 1.49 18.24 -12.41
CA LEU A 236 1.92 17.74 -13.71
C LEU A 236 1.00 16.63 -14.23
N ALA A 237 -0.18 16.47 -13.64
CA ALA A 237 -1.09 15.40 -13.99
C ALA A 237 -1.41 15.41 -15.50
N ARG A 238 -1.36 14.25 -16.16
CA ARG A 238 -1.64 14.07 -17.58
C ARG A 238 -0.82 14.98 -18.51
N THR A 239 0.45 15.21 -18.20
CA THR A 239 1.42 15.88 -19.08
C THR A 239 2.32 14.86 -19.79
N GLN A 240 3.18 15.32 -20.69
CA GLN A 240 4.09 14.47 -21.49
C GLN A 240 5.50 14.35 -20.88
N ILE A 241 5.62 14.51 -19.57
CA ILE A 241 6.89 14.44 -18.85
C ILE A 241 7.36 12.99 -18.66
N SER A 242 8.67 12.81 -18.51
CA SER A 242 9.31 11.52 -18.22
C SER A 242 10.07 11.54 -16.90
N ALA A 243 10.59 10.37 -16.50
CA ALA A 243 11.49 10.26 -15.36
C ALA A 243 12.74 11.16 -15.48
N LYS A 244 13.22 11.42 -16.71
CA LYS A 244 14.36 12.32 -16.95
C LYS A 244 13.97 13.77 -16.68
N GLY A 245 12.77 14.18 -17.07
CA GLY A 245 12.25 15.53 -16.79
C GLY A 245 12.19 15.83 -15.30
N LEU A 246 11.79 14.85 -14.48
CA LEU A 246 11.70 15.04 -13.02
C LEU A 246 13.04 15.32 -12.35
N ALA A 247 14.17 14.94 -12.95
CA ALA A 247 15.49 15.29 -12.45
C ALA A 247 15.72 16.82 -12.44
N HIS A 248 15.03 17.59 -13.29
CA HIS A 248 15.11 19.06 -13.28
C HIS A 248 14.44 19.71 -12.08
N LEU A 249 13.68 18.95 -11.28
CA LEU A 249 13.02 19.46 -10.07
C LEU A 249 13.92 19.41 -8.83
N ALA A 250 15.14 18.86 -8.92
CA ALA A 250 16.03 18.65 -7.78
C ALA A 250 16.32 19.93 -6.97
N ASP A 251 16.33 21.10 -7.63
CA ASP A 251 16.57 22.40 -6.97
C ASP A 251 15.32 22.98 -6.28
N LEU A 252 14.14 22.38 -6.47
CA LEU A 252 12.89 22.81 -5.85
C LEU A 252 12.76 22.28 -4.43
N LYS A 253 13.69 22.71 -3.57
CA LYS A 253 13.84 22.22 -2.19
C LYS A 253 12.64 22.51 -1.30
N GLU A 254 11.81 23.48 -1.68
CA GLU A 254 10.57 23.86 -0.98
C GLU A 254 9.33 23.11 -1.48
N LEU A 255 9.45 22.19 -2.46
CA LEU A 255 8.32 21.49 -3.07
C LEU A 255 7.69 20.50 -2.09
N VAL A 256 6.46 20.77 -1.66
CA VAL A 256 5.71 19.99 -0.66
C VAL A 256 4.74 19.01 -1.30
N VAL A 257 4.11 19.40 -2.41
CA VAL A 257 3.10 18.60 -3.12
C VAL A 257 3.47 18.46 -4.59
N LEU A 258 3.56 17.22 -5.04
CA LEU A 258 3.74 16.87 -6.45
C LEU A 258 2.60 15.96 -6.90
N ASN A 259 1.93 16.34 -8.00
CA ASN A 259 0.89 15.51 -8.60
C ASN A 259 1.33 15.00 -9.97
N LEU A 260 1.43 13.67 -10.10
CA LEU A 260 1.80 12.93 -11.31
C LEU A 260 0.65 12.04 -11.82
N TYR A 261 -0.59 12.31 -11.39
CA TYR A 261 -1.77 11.55 -11.78
C TYR A 261 -1.89 11.40 -13.31
N GLY A 262 -2.15 10.19 -13.80
CA GLY A 262 -2.35 9.94 -15.22
C GLY A 262 -1.14 10.28 -16.10
N SER A 263 0.07 10.30 -15.53
CA SER A 263 1.31 10.53 -16.28
C SER A 263 1.99 9.21 -16.68
N THR A 264 2.89 9.25 -17.65
CA THR A 264 3.64 8.06 -18.08
C THR A 264 4.88 7.77 -17.23
N VAL A 265 5.07 8.52 -16.14
CA VAL A 265 6.20 8.36 -15.22
C VAL A 265 6.03 7.08 -14.41
N GLY A 266 7.10 6.30 -14.29
CA GLY A 266 7.17 5.09 -13.46
C GLY A 266 8.44 5.03 -12.62
N ASP A 267 8.79 3.81 -12.17
CA ASP A 267 9.82 3.55 -11.15
C ASP A 267 11.21 4.17 -11.42
N ALA A 268 11.54 4.46 -12.68
CA ALA A 268 12.76 5.16 -13.05
C ALA A 268 12.87 6.57 -12.42
N ALA A 269 11.77 7.15 -11.95
CA ALA A 269 11.74 8.46 -11.29
C ALA A 269 11.98 8.43 -9.78
N ILE A 270 12.11 7.24 -9.17
CA ILE A 270 12.21 7.08 -7.70
C ILE A 270 13.33 7.94 -7.12
N GLU A 271 14.53 7.89 -7.70
CA GLU A 271 15.68 8.65 -7.18
C GLU A 271 15.47 10.16 -7.27
N ALA A 272 14.89 10.63 -8.39
CA ALA A 272 14.59 12.06 -8.57
C ALA A 272 13.55 12.56 -7.56
N ILE A 273 12.53 11.76 -7.27
CA ILE A 273 11.49 12.10 -6.29
C ILE A 273 12.05 12.02 -4.86
N ALA A 274 12.87 11.00 -4.56
CA ALA A 274 13.51 10.84 -3.26
C ALA A 274 14.42 12.03 -2.93
N ALA A 275 15.08 12.62 -3.93
CA ALA A 275 15.95 13.78 -3.78
C ALA A 275 15.23 15.09 -3.39
N LEU A 276 13.90 15.15 -3.37
CA LEU A 276 13.13 16.36 -3.03
C LEU A 276 12.88 16.47 -1.52
N PRO A 277 13.68 17.21 -0.74
CA PRO A 277 13.74 17.07 0.70
C PRO A 277 12.44 17.44 1.43
N ALA A 278 11.72 18.46 0.96
CA ALA A 278 10.48 18.92 1.59
C ALA A 278 9.21 18.23 1.07
N LEU A 279 9.33 17.26 0.15
CA LEU A 279 8.16 16.63 -0.44
C LEU A 279 7.41 15.80 0.61
N GLN A 280 6.15 16.14 0.85
CA GLN A 280 5.28 15.50 1.85
C GLN A 280 4.12 14.74 1.21
N ARG A 281 3.71 15.12 -0.01
CA ARG A 281 2.58 14.49 -0.68
C ARG A 281 2.85 14.27 -2.16
N LEU A 282 2.63 13.03 -2.58
CA LEU A 282 2.82 12.58 -3.95
C LEU A 282 1.56 11.84 -4.43
N TYR A 283 1.00 12.26 -5.56
CA TYR A 283 -0.13 11.59 -6.19
C TYR A 283 0.33 10.82 -7.43
N LEU A 284 0.12 9.52 -7.44
CA LEU A 284 0.60 8.56 -8.45
C LEU A 284 -0.52 7.76 -9.11
N TRP A 285 -1.80 8.03 -8.79
CA TRP A 285 -2.90 7.27 -9.39
C TRP A 285 -2.87 7.33 -10.92
N ASP A 286 -3.12 6.20 -11.58
CA ASP A 286 -3.07 6.06 -13.04
C ASP A 286 -1.70 6.44 -13.67
N SER A 287 -0.62 6.32 -12.89
CA SER A 287 0.76 6.45 -13.40
C SER A 287 1.40 5.09 -13.70
N ALA A 288 2.62 5.09 -14.24
CA ALA A 288 3.37 3.87 -14.54
C ALA A 288 4.22 3.36 -13.35
N PHE A 289 3.97 3.83 -12.13
CA PHE A 289 4.62 3.31 -10.92
C PHE A 289 4.08 1.92 -10.58
N SER A 290 4.99 0.98 -10.30
CA SER A 290 4.62 -0.33 -9.79
C SER A 290 4.32 -0.30 -8.29
N PRO A 291 3.60 -1.30 -7.74
CA PRO A 291 3.46 -1.47 -6.29
C PRO A 291 4.81 -1.57 -5.57
N GLU A 292 5.78 -2.26 -6.17
CA GLU A 292 7.14 -2.41 -5.65
C GLU A 292 7.90 -1.07 -5.67
N GLY A 293 7.74 -0.29 -6.74
CA GLY A 293 8.30 1.04 -6.87
C GLY A 293 7.76 2.02 -5.83
N CYS A 294 6.44 1.97 -5.57
CA CYS A 294 5.83 2.72 -4.47
C CYS A 294 6.40 2.31 -3.11
N SER A 295 6.56 1.01 -2.89
CA SER A 295 7.13 0.47 -1.64
C SER A 295 8.58 0.92 -1.44
N ARG A 296 9.41 0.87 -2.49
CA ARG A 296 10.78 1.40 -2.47
C ARG A 296 10.80 2.90 -2.16
N LEU A 297 9.90 3.67 -2.76
CA LEU A 297 9.83 5.11 -2.51
C LEU A 297 9.43 5.42 -1.06
N ALA A 298 8.52 4.63 -0.47
CA ALA A 298 8.16 4.74 0.93
C ALA A 298 9.34 4.44 1.88
N VAL A 299 10.19 3.46 1.53
CA VAL A 299 11.43 3.17 2.27
C VAL A 299 12.45 4.30 2.16
N LEU A 300 12.64 4.87 0.96
CA LEU A 300 13.58 5.97 0.74
C LEU A 300 13.12 7.29 1.36
N ARG A 301 11.80 7.49 1.49
CA ARG A 301 11.18 8.69 2.05
C ARG A 301 10.14 8.31 3.11
N PRO A 302 10.57 7.85 4.29
CA PRO A 302 9.67 7.61 5.40
C PRO A 302 8.87 8.88 5.73
N GLY A 303 7.55 8.79 5.77
CA GLY A 303 6.66 9.93 6.01
C GLY A 303 6.14 10.65 4.75
N LEU A 304 6.66 10.34 3.55
CA LEU A 304 6.05 10.82 2.30
C LEU A 304 4.68 10.17 2.11
N MET A 305 3.62 10.97 2.07
CA MET A 305 2.28 10.47 1.77
C MET A 305 2.16 10.19 0.26
N ILE A 306 2.16 8.90 -0.08
CA ILE A 306 1.94 8.42 -1.44
C ILE A 306 0.46 8.06 -1.61
N ASP A 307 -0.22 8.76 -2.51
CA ASP A 307 -1.61 8.52 -2.90
C ASP A 307 -1.63 7.78 -4.25
N ARG A 308 -2.09 6.53 -4.23
CA ARG A 308 -2.17 5.65 -5.41
C ARG A 308 -3.60 5.57 -5.98
N GLY A 309 -4.53 6.37 -5.46
CA GLY A 309 -5.96 6.29 -5.79
C GLY A 309 -6.66 5.13 -5.10
N LEU A 310 -7.91 4.87 -5.53
CA LEU A 310 -8.70 3.73 -5.08
C LEU A 310 -8.34 2.50 -5.92
N GLU A 311 -7.75 1.49 -5.29
CA GLU A 311 -7.48 0.22 -5.97
C GLU A 311 -8.78 -0.60 -6.06
N PRO A 312 -8.95 -1.50 -7.05
CA PRO A 312 -10.16 -2.31 -7.22
C PRO A 312 -10.55 -3.25 -6.04
N GLY A 313 -9.88 -3.16 -4.89
CA GLY A 313 -10.28 -3.77 -3.62
C GLY A 313 -10.88 -2.80 -2.59
N ASP A 314 -10.74 -1.48 -2.79
CA ASP A 314 -11.08 -0.45 -1.78
C ASP A 314 -12.55 -0.04 -1.78
N VAL A 315 -13.33 -0.48 -2.78
CA VAL A 315 -14.75 -0.12 -2.91
C VAL A 315 -15.62 -1.37 -2.85
N VAL A 316 -15.93 -1.81 -1.64
CA VAL A 316 -17.04 -2.76 -1.44
C VAL A 316 -18.34 -2.01 -1.70
N ALA A 317 -19.01 -2.31 -2.81
CA ALA A 317 -20.31 -1.72 -3.11
C ALA A 317 -21.30 -2.00 -1.95
N PRO A 318 -22.12 -1.03 -1.53
CA PRO A 318 -23.09 -1.27 -0.46
C PRO A 318 -24.05 -2.40 -0.89
N PRO A 319 -24.30 -3.40 -0.03
CA PRO A 319 -25.13 -4.53 -0.40
C PRO A 319 -26.54 -4.06 -0.73
N THR A 320 -26.99 -4.31 -1.95
CA THR A 320 -28.37 -4.08 -2.39
C THR A 320 -29.26 -5.22 -1.90
N GLY A 321 -29.54 -5.23 -0.59
CA GLY A 321 -30.46 -6.16 0.06
C GLY A 321 -30.52 -5.89 1.55
N GLY A 322 -31.71 -5.95 2.16
CA GLY A 322 -31.83 -5.88 3.62
C GLY A 322 -31.16 -7.10 4.26
N ALA A 323 -30.47 -6.89 5.39
CA ALA A 323 -29.89 -7.98 6.17
C ALA A 323 -30.97 -9.00 6.55
N LYS A 324 -30.69 -10.30 6.36
CA LYS A 324 -31.69 -11.37 6.52
C LYS A 324 -31.73 -11.99 7.92
N ASN A 325 -30.74 -11.72 8.78
CA ASN A 325 -30.65 -12.30 10.11
C ASN A 325 -31.34 -11.42 11.17
N GLU A 326 -32.16 -12.03 12.04
CA GLU A 326 -32.86 -11.34 13.13
C GLU A 326 -32.01 -11.23 14.41
N LEU A 327 -31.05 -12.15 14.57
CA LEU A 327 -30.15 -12.21 15.71
C LEU A 327 -28.71 -11.96 15.30
N CYS A 328 -27.99 -11.26 16.16
CA CYS A 328 -26.59 -10.93 16.02
C CYS A 328 -25.76 -12.21 16.14
N PRO A 329 -24.89 -12.55 15.19
CA PRO A 329 -24.13 -13.79 15.22
C PRO A 329 -23.06 -13.81 16.34
N VAL A 330 -22.66 -12.65 16.85
CA VAL A 330 -21.66 -12.55 17.94
C VAL A 330 -22.32 -12.78 19.30
N LEU A 331 -23.40 -12.04 19.61
CA LEU A 331 -24.02 -12.04 20.94
C LEU A 331 -25.38 -12.77 21.03
N GLY A 332 -25.96 -13.20 19.91
CA GLY A 332 -27.28 -13.84 19.86
C GLY A 332 -28.45 -12.92 20.20
N THR A 333 -28.22 -11.61 20.29
CA THR A 333 -29.22 -10.59 20.63
C THR A 333 -29.86 -9.98 19.38
N LYS A 334 -30.97 -9.24 19.56
CA LYS A 334 -31.67 -8.59 18.43
C LYS A 334 -30.76 -7.61 17.69
N VAL A 335 -30.77 -7.68 16.36
CA VAL A 335 -29.94 -6.83 15.50
C VAL A 335 -30.44 -5.40 15.39
N ASP A 336 -29.53 -4.46 15.12
CA ASP A 336 -29.83 -3.14 14.57
C ASP A 336 -29.70 -3.22 13.04
N PRO A 337 -30.77 -3.00 12.27
CA PRO A 337 -30.74 -3.08 10.81
C PRO A 337 -29.83 -2.04 10.14
N LYS A 338 -29.30 -1.05 10.89
CA LYS A 338 -28.33 -0.06 10.40
C LYS A 338 -26.88 -0.52 10.54
N VAL A 339 -26.60 -1.50 11.40
CA VAL A 339 -25.24 -2.00 11.62
C VAL A 339 -25.09 -3.27 10.80
N VAL A 340 -24.59 -3.14 9.57
CA VAL A 340 -24.54 -4.23 8.59
C VAL A 340 -23.13 -4.40 8.04
N SER A 341 -22.74 -5.65 7.81
CA SER A 341 -21.55 -6.04 7.04
C SER A 341 -21.93 -6.99 5.92
N VAL A 342 -21.00 -7.31 5.02
CA VAL A 342 -21.21 -8.27 3.93
C VAL A 342 -20.33 -9.49 4.16
N PHE A 343 -20.95 -10.67 4.21
CA PHE A 343 -20.26 -11.95 4.29
C PHE A 343 -20.84 -12.92 3.27
N ASP A 344 -19.97 -13.57 2.49
CA ASP A 344 -20.35 -14.47 1.37
C ASP A 344 -21.38 -13.83 0.40
N GLY A 345 -21.20 -12.53 0.11
CA GLY A 345 -22.10 -11.76 -0.74
C GLY A 345 -23.48 -11.47 -0.15
N ARG A 346 -23.70 -11.69 1.15
CA ARG A 346 -24.96 -11.44 1.85
C ARG A 346 -24.81 -10.36 2.93
N PRO A 347 -25.79 -9.47 3.10
CA PRO A 347 -25.82 -8.52 4.20
C PRO A 347 -26.14 -9.24 5.52
N VAL A 348 -25.29 -9.03 6.53
CA VAL A 348 -25.41 -9.53 7.89
C VAL A 348 -25.56 -8.34 8.84
N ALA A 349 -26.60 -8.31 9.66
CA ALA A 349 -26.85 -7.26 10.66
C ALA A 349 -26.33 -7.65 12.05
N PHE A 350 -25.97 -6.64 12.83
CA PHE A 350 -25.40 -6.78 14.18
C PHE A 350 -26.15 -5.92 15.17
N CYS A 351 -26.13 -6.29 16.46
CA CYS A 351 -26.77 -5.49 17.50
C CYS A 351 -26.02 -4.19 17.81
N CYS A 352 -24.73 -4.10 17.49
CA CYS A 352 -23.90 -2.93 17.71
C CYS A 352 -22.61 -2.97 16.86
N ALA A 353 -21.91 -1.83 16.77
CA ALA A 353 -20.67 -1.71 16.00
C ALA A 353 -19.57 -2.67 16.47
N LYS A 354 -19.44 -2.90 17.79
CA LYS A 354 -18.46 -3.85 18.34
C LYS A 354 -18.67 -5.28 17.84
N CYS A 355 -19.93 -5.71 17.71
CA CYS A 355 -20.24 -7.04 17.17
C CYS A 355 -19.99 -7.13 15.67
N LYS A 356 -20.18 -6.02 14.94
CA LYS A 356 -19.81 -5.94 13.53
C LYS A 356 -18.29 -6.09 13.39
N THR A 357 -17.50 -5.30 14.13
CA THR A 357 -16.03 -5.38 14.10
C THR A 357 -15.53 -6.77 14.49
N ALA A 358 -16.04 -7.34 15.59
CA ALA A 358 -15.67 -8.69 16.02
C ALA A 358 -16.03 -9.78 15.00
N PHE A 359 -17.09 -9.58 14.23
CA PHE A 359 -17.47 -10.47 13.14
C PHE A 359 -16.61 -10.24 11.89
N ASP A 360 -16.27 -9.00 11.54
CA ASP A 360 -15.46 -8.67 10.37
C ASP A 360 -14.02 -9.16 10.51
N ALA A 361 -13.48 -9.17 11.73
CA ALA A 361 -12.15 -9.69 12.06
C ALA A 361 -12.04 -11.21 11.84
N ASP A 362 -13.09 -11.97 12.19
CA ASP A 362 -13.14 -13.41 11.92
C ASP A 362 -14.58 -13.86 11.56
N PRO A 363 -15.00 -13.66 10.31
CA PRO A 363 -16.35 -14.01 9.89
C PRO A 363 -16.59 -15.52 9.90
N ALA A 364 -15.53 -16.32 9.72
CA ALA A 364 -15.58 -17.78 9.66
C ALA A 364 -15.97 -18.38 11.02
N LYS A 365 -15.46 -17.81 12.13
CA LYS A 365 -15.80 -18.21 13.51
C LYS A 365 -17.29 -18.09 13.83
N TYR A 366 -18.00 -17.19 13.17
CA TYR A 366 -19.43 -16.98 13.39
C TYR A 366 -20.29 -17.50 12.24
N ALA A 367 -19.69 -18.09 11.20
CA ALA A 367 -20.40 -18.58 10.02
C ALA A 367 -21.49 -19.60 10.38
N ASP A 368 -21.23 -20.49 11.35
CA ASP A 368 -22.20 -21.48 11.84
C ASP A 368 -23.36 -20.85 12.63
N LYS A 369 -23.22 -19.60 13.09
CA LYS A 369 -24.25 -18.86 13.81
C LYS A 369 -25.14 -18.01 12.89
N LEU A 370 -24.75 -17.87 11.62
CA LEU A 370 -25.55 -17.24 10.57
C LEU A 370 -26.60 -18.18 9.97
N THR A 371 -26.70 -19.42 10.46
CA THR A 371 -27.56 -20.48 9.89
C THR A 371 -29.04 -20.31 10.19
N ASN A 372 -29.45 -19.24 10.88
CA ASN A 372 -30.85 -18.88 11.03
C ASN A 372 -31.35 -18.16 9.75
N GLY A 373 -31.42 -18.90 8.65
CA GLY A 373 -31.98 -18.44 7.37
C GLY A 373 -31.15 -18.85 6.15
N ASP A 374 -31.16 -20.15 5.84
CA ASP A 374 -30.64 -20.79 4.62
C ASP A 374 -29.11 -20.94 4.49
N ALA A 375 -28.67 -22.21 4.59
CA ALA A 375 -27.31 -22.76 4.54
C ALA A 375 -26.31 -22.10 3.54
N PRO A 376 -25.00 -22.11 3.85
CA PRO A 376 -23.96 -21.65 2.92
C PRO A 376 -23.88 -22.58 1.70
N LYS A 377 -23.66 -22.00 0.51
CA LYS A 377 -23.35 -22.78 -0.69
C LYS A 377 -21.98 -23.44 -0.48
N ALA A 378 -21.93 -24.76 -0.65
CA ALA A 378 -20.75 -25.57 -0.39
C ALA A 378 -19.49 -25.06 -1.11
N LYS A 379 -18.33 -25.18 -0.45
CA LYS A 379 -17.00 -25.00 -1.06
C LYS A 379 -16.91 -25.77 -2.40
N PRO A 380 -16.23 -25.25 -3.43
CA PRO A 380 -16.09 -25.96 -4.71
C PRO A 380 -15.47 -27.33 -4.47
N VAL A 381 -16.22 -28.39 -4.78
CA VAL A 381 -15.77 -29.77 -4.58
C VAL A 381 -14.96 -30.19 -5.79
N ALA A 382 -13.78 -30.77 -5.57
CA ALA A 382 -12.97 -31.32 -6.64
C ALA A 382 -13.76 -32.36 -7.44
N ILE A 383 -13.59 -32.34 -8.76
CA ILE A 383 -14.41 -33.15 -9.67
C ILE A 383 -14.09 -34.64 -9.60
N ASN A 384 -12.95 -35.01 -9.03
CA ASN A 384 -12.40 -36.36 -9.00
C ASN A 384 -12.19 -36.83 -7.55
N LYS A 385 -12.41 -38.14 -7.32
CA LYS A 385 -12.14 -38.82 -6.04
C LYS A 385 -10.82 -39.58 -6.03
N SER A 386 -10.26 -39.85 -7.20
CA SER A 386 -8.98 -40.54 -7.38
C SER A 386 -8.03 -39.65 -8.17
N CYS A 387 -6.76 -39.68 -7.80
CA CYS A 387 -5.73 -38.84 -8.38
C CYS A 387 -5.50 -39.23 -9.85
N PRO A 388 -5.55 -38.29 -10.81
CA PRO A 388 -5.41 -38.61 -12.24
C PRO A 388 -3.99 -39.06 -12.61
N VAL A 389 -2.99 -38.75 -11.79
CA VAL A 389 -1.60 -39.15 -12.01
C VAL A 389 -1.32 -40.56 -11.48
N SER A 390 -1.66 -40.82 -10.20
CA SER A 390 -1.30 -42.07 -9.50
C SER A 390 -2.44 -43.09 -9.36
N GLY A 391 -3.70 -42.66 -9.46
CA GLY A 391 -4.88 -43.48 -9.18
C GLY A 391 -5.24 -43.62 -7.69
N ALA A 392 -4.41 -43.10 -6.77
CA ALA A 392 -4.65 -43.15 -5.33
C ALA A 392 -5.77 -42.17 -4.89
N ASP A 393 -6.26 -42.33 -3.66
CA ASP A 393 -7.20 -41.38 -3.07
C ASP A 393 -6.61 -39.97 -2.99
N VAL A 394 -7.46 -38.97 -3.21
CA VAL A 394 -7.04 -37.57 -3.28
C VAL A 394 -7.02 -36.92 -1.90
N ASP A 395 -6.10 -35.98 -1.72
CA ASP A 395 -6.13 -35.03 -0.61
C ASP A 395 -6.96 -33.80 -1.05
N PRO A 396 -8.08 -33.48 -0.38
CA PRO A 396 -8.90 -32.32 -0.70
C PRO A 396 -8.18 -30.97 -0.61
N ALA A 397 -7.04 -30.90 0.11
CA ALA A 397 -6.23 -29.69 0.22
C ALA A 397 -5.24 -29.51 -0.95
N VAL A 398 -4.99 -30.57 -1.73
CA VAL A 398 -4.02 -30.53 -2.84
C VAL A 398 -4.77 -30.46 -4.16
N THR A 399 -5.04 -29.24 -4.62
CA THR A 399 -5.88 -29.00 -5.81
C THR A 399 -5.24 -28.10 -6.85
N SER A 400 -5.66 -28.23 -8.11
CA SER A 400 -5.32 -27.33 -9.21
C SER A 400 -6.58 -27.02 -10.03
N ASP A 401 -6.67 -25.82 -10.61
CA ASP A 401 -7.73 -25.51 -11.58
C ASP A 401 -7.34 -26.04 -12.96
N TYR A 402 -8.24 -26.76 -13.59
CA TYR A 402 -8.10 -27.17 -14.98
C TYR A 402 -9.40 -26.92 -15.74
N THR A 403 -9.37 -26.03 -16.72
CA THR A 403 -10.54 -25.63 -17.52
C THR A 403 -11.71 -25.09 -16.68
N GLY A 404 -11.41 -24.36 -15.59
CA GLY A 404 -12.42 -23.80 -14.68
C GLY A 404 -13.06 -24.84 -13.75
N ARG A 405 -12.39 -25.98 -13.55
CA ARG A 405 -12.84 -27.08 -12.70
C ARG A 405 -11.72 -27.46 -11.74
N LEU A 406 -12.08 -27.61 -10.47
CA LEU A 406 -11.13 -27.99 -9.43
C LEU A 406 -10.79 -29.49 -9.52
N VAL A 407 -9.51 -29.82 -9.64
CA VAL A 407 -8.98 -31.20 -9.68
C VAL A 407 -8.13 -31.43 -8.44
N ALA A 408 -8.35 -32.55 -7.73
CA ALA A 408 -7.60 -32.92 -6.52
C ALA A 408 -6.55 -34.01 -6.78
N PHE A 409 -5.48 -34.02 -5.98
CA PHE A 409 -4.34 -34.92 -6.11
C PHE A 409 -3.99 -35.56 -4.77
N CYS A 410 -3.34 -36.73 -4.79
CA CYS A 410 -2.93 -37.41 -3.56
C CYS A 410 -1.71 -36.75 -2.88
N CYS A 411 -0.91 -35.96 -3.63
CA CYS A 411 0.27 -35.26 -3.12
C CYS A 411 0.75 -34.16 -4.09
N GLY A 412 1.60 -33.25 -3.58
CA GLY A 412 2.16 -32.15 -4.37
C GLY A 412 2.98 -32.57 -5.60
N LYS A 413 3.61 -33.76 -5.58
CA LYS A 413 4.35 -34.27 -6.76
C LYS A 413 3.42 -34.66 -7.90
N CYS A 414 2.26 -35.24 -7.58
CA CYS A 414 1.24 -35.56 -8.57
C CYS A 414 0.59 -34.29 -9.12
N LYS A 415 0.35 -33.29 -8.26
CA LYS A 415 -0.09 -31.96 -8.70
C LYS A 415 0.91 -31.34 -9.68
N ALA A 416 2.19 -31.26 -9.32
CA ALA A 416 3.23 -30.71 -10.19
C ALA A 416 3.36 -31.46 -11.53
N SER A 417 3.23 -32.80 -11.51
CA SER A 417 3.26 -33.63 -12.73
C SER A 417 2.04 -33.41 -13.62
N PHE A 418 0.88 -33.10 -13.04
CA PHE A 418 -0.34 -32.76 -13.77
C PHE A 418 -0.26 -31.34 -14.33
N ASP A 419 0.18 -30.36 -13.53
CA ASP A 419 0.30 -28.95 -13.96
C ASP A 419 1.31 -28.79 -15.12
N ALA A 420 2.34 -29.63 -15.16
CA ALA A 420 3.35 -29.62 -16.23
C ALA A 420 2.80 -30.11 -17.60
N ASP A 421 1.83 -31.02 -17.60
CA ASP A 421 1.19 -31.52 -18.83
C ASP A 421 -0.23 -32.04 -18.52
N PRO A 422 -1.21 -31.14 -18.37
CA PRO A 422 -2.54 -31.52 -17.91
C PRO A 422 -3.35 -32.23 -19.02
N ALA A 423 -3.03 -31.97 -20.29
CA ALA A 423 -3.67 -32.62 -21.44
C ALA A 423 -3.46 -34.15 -21.43
N LYS A 424 -2.27 -34.60 -21.01
CA LYS A 424 -1.94 -36.03 -20.85
C LYS A 424 -2.86 -36.78 -19.89
N TYR A 425 -3.48 -36.09 -18.94
CA TYR A 425 -4.34 -36.70 -17.92
C TYR A 425 -5.82 -36.34 -18.07
N ALA A 426 -6.17 -35.56 -19.09
CA ALA A 426 -7.53 -35.06 -19.29
C ALA A 426 -8.58 -36.19 -19.41
N ASP A 427 -8.23 -37.30 -20.06
CA ASP A 427 -9.12 -38.47 -20.22
C ASP A 427 -9.38 -39.23 -18.91
N LYS A 428 -8.53 -39.02 -17.90
CA LYS A 428 -8.68 -39.61 -16.56
C LYS A 428 -9.55 -38.76 -15.63
N LEU A 429 -9.92 -37.55 -16.06
CA LEU A 429 -10.81 -36.68 -15.32
C LEU A 429 -12.27 -36.97 -15.65
N PRO A 430 -13.18 -36.87 -14.67
CA PRO A 430 -14.60 -37.00 -14.94
C PRO A 430 -15.05 -35.91 -15.94
N LYS A 431 -15.51 -36.33 -17.12
CA LYS A 431 -16.01 -35.43 -18.17
C LYS A 431 -17.13 -34.56 -17.60
N ALA A 432 -17.09 -33.26 -17.91
CA ALA A 432 -18.10 -32.33 -17.40
C ALA A 432 -19.48 -32.76 -17.90
N LYS A 433 -20.47 -32.86 -17.00
CA LYS A 433 -21.89 -32.85 -17.39
C LYS A 433 -22.23 -31.42 -17.84
N LEU A 434 -21.74 -31.03 -19.01
CA LEU A 434 -22.21 -29.82 -19.68
C LEU A 434 -23.68 -30.05 -20.05
N ALA A 435 -24.54 -29.10 -19.73
CA ALA A 435 -25.91 -29.14 -20.23
C ALA A 435 -25.86 -28.86 -21.74
N ALA A 436 -26.58 -29.66 -22.52
CA ALA A 436 -26.66 -29.41 -23.96
C ALA A 436 -27.32 -28.06 -24.23
N ILE A 437 -26.79 -27.32 -25.20
CA ILE A 437 -27.26 -25.97 -25.53
C ILE A 437 -28.64 -25.97 -26.19
N ASN A 438 -29.09 -27.11 -26.70
CA ASN A 438 -30.31 -27.27 -27.45
C ASN A 438 -31.30 -28.21 -26.74
N LYS A 439 -32.59 -27.87 -26.80
CA LYS A 439 -33.70 -28.71 -26.30
C LYS A 439 -34.34 -29.59 -27.38
N SER A 440 -34.10 -29.24 -28.65
CA SER A 440 -34.62 -29.98 -29.80
C SER A 440 -33.46 -30.43 -30.70
N CYS A 441 -33.57 -31.62 -31.26
CA CYS A 441 -32.56 -32.24 -32.08
C CYS A 441 -32.36 -31.42 -33.38
N PRO A 442 -31.14 -30.94 -33.69
CA PRO A 442 -30.92 -30.09 -34.86
C PRO A 442 -31.11 -30.84 -36.19
N VAL A 443 -31.07 -32.18 -36.17
CA VAL A 443 -31.27 -33.03 -37.35
C VAL A 443 -32.74 -33.33 -37.62
N SER A 444 -33.52 -33.68 -36.58
CA SER A 444 -34.91 -34.16 -36.72
C SER A 444 -35.98 -33.21 -36.17
N GLY A 445 -35.63 -32.26 -35.30
CA GLY A 445 -36.56 -31.38 -34.59
C GLY A 445 -37.23 -32.01 -33.36
N ALA A 446 -37.06 -33.30 -33.11
CA ALA A 446 -37.65 -34.00 -31.97
C ALA A 446 -36.94 -33.65 -30.64
N ASP A 447 -37.57 -33.98 -29.51
CA ASP A 447 -36.96 -33.85 -28.19
C ASP A 447 -35.65 -34.63 -28.10
N VAL A 448 -34.69 -34.05 -27.39
CA VAL A 448 -33.34 -34.61 -27.26
C VAL A 448 -33.25 -35.63 -26.13
N ASP A 449 -32.41 -36.64 -26.31
CA ASP A 449 -31.96 -37.51 -25.23
C ASP A 449 -30.70 -36.88 -24.60
N PRO A 450 -30.72 -36.49 -23.31
CA PRO A 450 -29.56 -35.92 -22.63
C PRO A 450 -28.33 -36.83 -22.60
N ALA A 451 -28.49 -38.13 -22.84
CA ALA A 451 -27.39 -39.09 -22.92
C ALA A 451 -26.73 -39.15 -24.31
N VAL A 452 -27.35 -38.58 -25.35
CA VAL A 452 -26.84 -38.63 -26.72
C VAL A 452 -26.34 -37.26 -27.14
N THR A 453 -25.04 -37.01 -26.93
CA THR A 453 -24.45 -35.69 -27.10
C THR A 453 -23.16 -35.69 -27.92
N SER A 454 -22.85 -34.58 -28.59
CA SER A 454 -21.56 -34.32 -29.26
C SER A 454 -21.05 -32.92 -28.93
N ASP A 455 -19.74 -32.71 -28.91
CA ASP A 455 -19.15 -31.37 -28.76
C ASP A 455 -19.12 -30.66 -30.12
N HIS A 456 -19.57 -29.41 -30.16
CA HIS A 456 -19.42 -28.53 -31.30
C HIS A 456 -18.96 -27.15 -30.85
N LYS A 457 -17.72 -26.77 -31.22
CA LYS A 457 -17.10 -25.47 -30.86
C LYS A 457 -17.11 -25.20 -29.35
N GLY A 458 -16.85 -26.23 -28.54
CA GLY A 458 -16.80 -26.13 -27.07
C GLY A 458 -18.18 -26.03 -26.40
N LYS A 459 -19.26 -26.27 -27.16
CA LYS A 459 -20.63 -26.35 -26.65
C LYS A 459 -21.17 -27.76 -26.87
N LEU A 460 -21.86 -28.32 -25.86
CA LEU A 460 -22.45 -29.65 -25.97
C LEU A 460 -23.79 -29.59 -26.72
N VAL A 461 -23.96 -30.40 -27.75
CA VAL A 461 -25.20 -30.51 -28.56
C VAL A 461 -25.84 -31.88 -28.32
N ALA A 462 -27.13 -31.92 -27.98
CA ALA A 462 -27.87 -33.16 -27.74
C ALA A 462 -28.74 -33.58 -28.94
N PHE A 463 -29.00 -34.88 -29.06
CA PHE A 463 -29.73 -35.48 -30.17
C PHE A 463 -30.80 -36.44 -29.66
N CYS A 464 -31.86 -36.64 -30.44
CA CYS A 464 -32.93 -37.58 -30.07
C CYS A 464 -32.47 -39.06 -30.16
N CYS A 465 -31.41 -39.35 -30.92
CA CYS A 465 -30.88 -40.71 -31.09
C CYS A 465 -29.47 -40.70 -31.72
N GLY A 466 -28.76 -41.82 -31.60
CA GLY A 466 -27.39 -41.98 -32.12
C GLY A 466 -27.27 -41.79 -33.64
N LYS A 467 -28.33 -42.07 -34.43
CA LYS A 467 -28.35 -41.82 -35.88
C LYS A 467 -28.33 -40.33 -36.22
N CYS A 468 -29.02 -39.51 -35.43
CA CYS A 468 -29.01 -38.06 -35.60
C CYS A 468 -27.67 -37.48 -35.19
N LYS A 469 -27.08 -37.97 -34.09
CA LYS A 469 -25.70 -37.63 -33.70
C LYS A 469 -24.72 -37.91 -34.83
N ALA A 470 -24.72 -39.12 -35.38
CA ALA A 470 -23.80 -39.51 -36.46
C ALA A 470 -23.96 -38.64 -37.72
N ARG A 471 -25.19 -38.23 -38.07
CA ARG A 471 -25.44 -37.31 -39.19
C ARG A 471 -24.94 -35.90 -38.93
N PHE A 472 -25.09 -35.41 -37.71
CA PHE A 472 -24.58 -34.11 -37.30
C PHE A 472 -23.04 -34.10 -37.29
N ASP A 473 -22.42 -35.13 -36.72
CA ASP A 473 -20.95 -35.25 -36.65
C ASP A 473 -20.31 -35.34 -38.05
N ALA A 474 -21.02 -35.92 -39.03
CA ALA A 474 -20.54 -36.04 -40.41
C ALA A 474 -20.52 -34.69 -41.16
N ASP A 475 -21.41 -33.76 -40.83
CA ASP A 475 -21.46 -32.43 -41.44
C ASP A 475 -22.10 -31.41 -40.47
N PRO A 476 -21.35 -30.91 -39.47
CA PRO A 476 -21.90 -30.02 -38.46
C PRO A 476 -22.30 -28.64 -39.02
N ALA A 477 -21.62 -28.18 -40.08
CA ALA A 477 -21.85 -26.88 -40.69
C ALA A 477 -23.28 -26.77 -41.27
N LYS A 478 -23.79 -27.86 -41.84
CA LYS A 478 -25.16 -27.96 -42.36
C LYS A 478 -26.25 -27.72 -41.33
N TYR A 479 -25.95 -27.91 -40.05
CA TYR A 479 -26.91 -27.79 -38.95
C TYR A 479 -26.60 -26.62 -38.01
N ALA A 480 -25.58 -25.82 -38.30
CA ALA A 480 -25.12 -24.74 -37.44
C ALA A 480 -26.22 -23.68 -37.18
N ASP A 481 -27.02 -23.35 -38.20
CA ASP A 481 -28.10 -22.36 -38.08
C ASP A 481 -29.28 -22.84 -37.22
N LYS A 482 -29.33 -24.14 -36.90
CA LYS A 482 -30.35 -24.74 -36.04
C LYS A 482 -29.92 -24.82 -34.57
N LEU A 483 -28.69 -24.41 -34.25
CA LEU A 483 -28.19 -24.36 -32.89
C LEU A 483 -28.42 -22.96 -32.30
N PRO A 484 -28.78 -22.85 -31.01
CA PRO A 484 -28.83 -21.57 -30.31
C PRO A 484 -27.46 -20.89 -30.35
N ARG A 485 -27.46 -19.59 -30.64
CA ARG A 485 -26.23 -18.78 -30.74
C ARG A 485 -25.47 -18.71 -29.43
#